data_AF-A0A416M435-F1
#
_entry.id   AF-A0A416M435-F1
#
_cell.length_a   1.000
_cell.length_b   1.000
_cell.length_c   1.000
_cell.angle_alpha   90.00
_cell.angle_beta   90.00
_cell.angle_gamma   90.00
#
_symmetry.space_group_name_H-M   'P 1'
#
loop_
_entity.id
_entity.type
_entity.pdbx_description
1 polymer ?
#
loop_
_entity_poly.entity_id
_entity_poly.type
_entity_poly.pdbx_seq_one_letter_code
_entity_poly.pdbx_strand_id
1 'polypeptide(L)'
;MRIYFMENSKKARALEFTLALGCSLQCKYCPQEKLQKAYRLHKVRKMSMDTFKRCLSQIELGGGVIISGMVEPFHNENCAEMIKYAFDNGYKVRLFTSLTGVTEKDLDILEKISFDELTIHIPDQKFNSKFRLTKEYLNIFEQTMKRLGNQISAYSVHGEIHESVKDMLLKDKVITSSMFDRAGNLEYEELPKTKPKGRIRCMAGSATNIGIWTPEVLPDGTVALCCMDYGMQHVLGNLVRQEWKEIAEGEEYQKILKGFEDDSINNLCRSCSGAREEKNWPSSMVKKIIEQYNEKGVLPKKNAEKWREYIEAIANAKHIAVFGMGRLFYDQYFYGAWDEVMQAEVFSDNNSNMWGQEIQGIPCVNPEKLKEYEDLLVVVFVKNDMEIGEQLKKMNIKTIIPIMNIYSIL
;
A
#
# COMPACT_ATOMS: atom_id res chain seq x y z
N MET A 1 -15.06 14.39 5.18
CA MET A 1 -15.76 13.93 3.97
C MET A 1 -14.92 12.94 3.14
N ARG A 2 -13.61 13.15 2.92
CA ARG A 2 -12.74 12.18 2.18
C ARG A 2 -12.58 10.79 2.80
N ILE A 3 -12.68 10.70 4.13
CA ILE A 3 -12.46 9.47 4.89
C ILE A 3 -13.72 8.57 4.91
N TYR A 4 -14.87 9.06 4.45
CA TYR A 4 -16.14 8.34 4.47
C TYR A 4 -16.14 7.03 3.64
N PHE A 5 -15.23 6.87 2.67
CA PHE A 5 -15.04 5.58 1.99
C PHE A 5 -14.50 4.48 2.90
N MET A 6 -13.76 4.86 3.94
CA MET A 6 -13.29 3.92 4.97
C MET A 6 -14.42 3.57 5.96
N GLU A 7 -15.45 4.42 6.08
CA GLU A 7 -16.55 4.26 7.03
C GLU A 7 -17.63 3.27 6.55
N ASN A 8 -17.84 3.13 5.23
CA ASN A 8 -18.93 2.31 4.70
C ASN A 8 -18.55 0.89 4.27
N SER A 9 -17.27 0.49 4.33
CA SER A 9 -16.93 -0.91 4.08
C SER A 9 -17.10 -1.75 5.34
N LYS A 10 -17.90 -2.82 5.21
CA LYS A 10 -18.03 -3.83 6.26
C LYS A 10 -16.71 -4.58 6.52
N LYS A 11 -15.74 -4.49 5.60
CA LYS A 11 -14.50 -5.27 5.61
C LYS A 11 -13.28 -4.40 5.27
N ALA A 12 -12.11 -4.86 5.68
CA ALA A 12 -10.85 -4.19 5.35
C ALA A 12 -10.52 -4.41 3.86
N ARG A 13 -9.95 -3.40 3.20
CA ARG A 13 -9.43 -3.55 1.83
C ARG A 13 -8.11 -4.33 1.80
N ALA A 14 -7.31 -4.18 2.85
CA ALA A 14 -6.09 -4.92 3.07
C ALA A 14 -5.73 -4.97 4.56
N LEU A 15 -5.03 -6.02 4.96
CA LEU A 15 -4.41 -6.16 6.28
C LEU A 15 -3.00 -6.72 6.14
N GLU A 16 -2.09 -6.26 6.99
CA GLU A 16 -0.74 -6.82 7.15
C GLU A 16 -0.72 -7.73 8.38
N PHE A 17 0.00 -8.85 8.32
CA PHE A 17 -0.05 -9.90 9.34
C PHE A 17 1.33 -10.20 9.92
N THR A 18 1.49 -9.93 11.21
CA THR A 18 2.59 -10.41 12.05
C THR A 18 2.21 -11.80 12.57
N LEU A 19 2.71 -12.85 11.88
CA LEU A 19 2.32 -14.24 12.18
C LEU A 19 2.96 -14.81 13.46
N ALA A 20 4.02 -14.20 13.96
CA ALA A 20 4.72 -14.62 15.16
C ALA A 20 5.32 -13.41 15.90
N LEU A 21 5.60 -13.57 17.20
CA LEU A 21 6.26 -12.56 18.02
C LEU A 21 7.72 -12.90 18.28
N GLY A 22 8.59 -11.92 18.07
CA GLY A 22 10.03 -12.07 18.19
C GLY A 22 10.66 -12.58 16.89
N CYS A 23 11.78 -11.97 16.49
CA CYS A 23 12.49 -12.31 15.26
C CYS A 23 13.96 -12.62 15.56
N SER A 24 14.45 -13.75 15.03
CA SER A 24 15.84 -14.19 15.25
C SER A 24 16.89 -13.30 14.58
N LEU A 25 16.54 -12.52 13.56
CA LEU A 25 17.45 -11.63 12.84
C LEU A 25 17.96 -10.45 13.66
N GLN A 26 17.23 -10.03 14.71
CA GLN A 26 17.61 -8.90 15.57
C GLN A 26 18.14 -7.67 14.79
N CYS A 27 17.41 -7.26 13.75
CA CYS A 27 17.88 -6.20 12.87
C CYS A 27 18.06 -4.89 13.63
N LYS A 28 19.15 -4.16 13.35
CA LYS A 28 19.46 -2.85 13.94
C LYS A 28 18.31 -1.84 13.77
N TYR A 29 17.55 -1.95 12.69
CA TYR A 29 16.47 -1.02 12.32
C TYR A 29 15.06 -1.61 12.59
N CYS A 30 14.94 -2.60 13.48
CA CYS A 30 13.68 -3.22 13.88
C CYS A 30 13.42 -3.09 15.39
N PRO A 31 12.41 -2.34 15.85
CA PRO A 31 12.07 -2.14 17.27
C PRO A 31 11.45 -3.38 17.98
N GLN A 32 12.01 -4.56 17.77
CA GLN A 32 11.51 -5.83 18.32
C GLN A 32 11.34 -5.81 19.84
N GLU A 33 12.28 -5.22 20.58
CA GLU A 33 12.20 -5.16 22.04
C GLU A 33 11.00 -4.34 22.50
N LYS A 34 10.72 -3.22 21.81
CA LYS A 34 9.60 -2.34 22.10
C LYS A 34 8.27 -3.06 21.88
N LEU A 35 8.14 -3.78 20.77
CA LEU A 35 6.98 -4.62 20.48
C LEU A 35 6.80 -5.74 21.50
N GLN A 36 7.86 -6.49 21.82
CA GLN A 36 7.78 -7.55 22.81
C GLN A 36 7.37 -7.03 24.19
N LYS A 37 7.83 -5.83 24.58
CA LYS A 37 7.44 -5.18 25.83
C LYS A 37 5.99 -4.70 25.81
N ALA A 38 5.51 -4.15 24.70
CA ALA A 38 4.12 -3.72 24.54
C ALA A 38 3.16 -4.92 24.54
N TYR A 39 3.53 -5.98 23.83
CA TYR A 39 2.76 -7.21 23.68
C TYR A 39 2.91 -8.19 24.85
N ARG A 40 3.64 -7.85 25.92
CA ARG A 40 4.05 -8.81 26.97
C ARG A 40 2.88 -9.50 27.69
N LEU A 41 1.74 -8.83 27.82
CA LEU A 41 0.55 -9.36 28.50
C LEU A 41 -0.31 -10.26 27.60
N HIS A 42 -0.04 -10.27 26.30
CA HIS A 42 -0.72 -11.14 25.35
C HIS A 42 -0.09 -12.53 25.36
N LYS A 43 -0.94 -13.55 25.47
CA LYS A 43 -0.52 -14.95 25.65
C LYS A 43 -0.19 -15.67 24.34
N VAL A 44 -0.85 -15.31 23.24
CA VAL A 44 -0.67 -15.97 21.94
C VAL A 44 0.54 -15.35 21.25
N ARG A 45 1.62 -16.13 21.07
CA ARG A 45 2.86 -15.65 20.44
C ARG A 45 3.02 -16.07 18.98
N LYS A 46 2.21 -17.02 18.51
CA LYS A 46 2.15 -17.48 17.13
C LYS A 46 0.69 -17.55 16.70
N MET A 47 0.40 -16.97 15.55
CA MET A 47 -0.95 -16.98 14.98
C MET A 47 -1.34 -18.40 14.61
N SER A 48 -2.49 -18.88 15.09
CA SER A 48 -3.04 -20.16 14.63
C SER A 48 -3.70 -20.01 13.27
N MET A 49 -3.86 -21.11 12.55
CA MET A 49 -4.62 -21.12 11.28
C MET A 49 -6.06 -20.65 11.50
N ASP A 50 -6.70 -20.96 12.63
CA ASP A 50 -8.05 -20.51 12.93
C ASP A 50 -8.14 -19.01 13.15
N THR A 51 -7.20 -18.43 13.92
CA THR A 51 -7.10 -16.97 14.08
C THR A 51 -6.85 -16.30 12.74
N PHE A 52 -5.95 -16.85 11.92
CA PHE A 52 -5.67 -16.32 10.58
C PHE A 52 -6.92 -16.34 9.70
N LYS A 53 -7.63 -17.47 9.60
CA LYS A 53 -8.89 -17.59 8.84
C LYS A 53 -9.96 -16.61 9.33
N ARG A 54 -10.10 -16.47 10.65
CA ARG A 54 -11.04 -15.51 11.25
C ARG A 54 -10.70 -14.08 10.83
N CYS A 55 -9.45 -13.67 10.96
CA CYS A 55 -9.02 -12.32 10.57
C CYS A 55 -9.11 -12.11 9.05
N LEU A 56 -8.73 -13.11 8.25
CA LEU A 56 -8.80 -13.07 6.79
C LEU A 56 -10.24 -12.88 6.29
N SER A 57 -11.23 -13.48 6.96
CA SER A 57 -12.65 -13.29 6.62
C SER A 57 -13.13 -11.84 6.71
N GLN A 58 -12.37 -10.99 7.40
CA GLN A 58 -12.64 -9.57 7.61
C GLN A 58 -12.07 -8.69 6.49
N ILE A 59 -11.44 -9.29 5.48
CA ILE A 59 -10.94 -8.60 4.29
C ILE A 59 -11.95 -8.77 3.14
N GLU A 60 -12.13 -7.72 2.33
CA GLU A 60 -12.90 -7.80 1.09
C GLU A 60 -12.30 -8.86 0.15
N LEU A 61 -13.15 -9.60 -0.58
CA LEU A 61 -12.66 -10.56 -1.57
C LEU A 61 -11.86 -9.84 -2.66
N GLY A 62 -10.70 -10.38 -3.05
CA GLY A 62 -9.76 -9.69 -3.92
C GLY A 62 -8.93 -8.60 -3.24
N GLY A 63 -9.14 -8.39 -1.93
CA GLY A 63 -8.36 -7.50 -1.08
C GLY A 63 -6.94 -7.99 -0.82
N GLY A 64 -6.11 -7.12 -0.25
CA GLY A 64 -4.69 -7.38 -0.01
C GLY A 64 -4.44 -8.13 1.30
N VAL A 65 -3.65 -9.21 1.23
CA VAL A 65 -3.12 -9.93 2.38
C VAL A 65 -1.61 -9.79 2.34
N ILE A 66 -1.07 -8.98 3.24
CA ILE A 66 0.37 -8.76 3.30
C ILE A 66 0.93 -9.62 4.44
N ILE A 67 1.70 -10.64 4.08
CA ILE A 67 2.42 -11.51 5.00
C ILE A 67 3.82 -10.93 5.17
N SER A 68 3.96 -10.17 6.25
CA SER A 68 5.12 -9.33 6.55
C SER A 68 5.00 -8.96 8.03
N GLY A 69 4.87 -7.68 8.32
CA GLY A 69 4.67 -7.12 9.62
C GLY A 69 5.99 -6.90 10.36
N MET A 70 5.90 -7.16 11.65
CA MET A 70 6.93 -6.88 12.62
C MET A 70 7.68 -8.14 13.01
N VAL A 71 7.88 -9.08 12.07
CA VAL A 71 8.60 -10.34 12.26
C VAL A 71 9.07 -10.91 10.92
N GLU A 72 9.97 -11.89 10.94
CA GLU A 72 10.15 -12.79 9.80
C GLU A 72 8.99 -13.81 9.79
N PRO A 73 8.12 -13.82 8.76
CA PRO A 73 6.90 -14.63 8.76
C PRO A 73 7.11 -16.13 9.02
N PHE A 74 8.20 -16.72 8.54
CA PHE A 74 8.49 -18.15 8.68
C PHE A 74 8.93 -18.58 10.09
N HIS A 75 8.97 -17.66 11.06
CA HIS A 75 8.97 -18.04 12.48
C HIS A 75 7.63 -18.66 12.93
N ASN A 76 6.58 -18.56 12.09
CA ASN A 76 5.37 -19.37 12.18
C ASN A 76 5.46 -20.55 11.19
N GLU A 77 5.43 -21.77 11.71
CA GLU A 77 5.51 -23.02 10.96
C GLU A 77 4.34 -23.23 9.98
N ASN A 78 3.25 -22.49 10.12
CA ASN A 78 2.10 -22.55 9.21
C ASN A 78 2.12 -21.43 8.15
N CYS A 79 3.19 -20.64 8.05
CA CYS A 79 3.26 -19.47 7.17
C CYS A 79 2.90 -19.81 5.70
N ALA A 80 3.55 -20.81 5.09
CA ALA A 80 3.27 -21.20 3.71
C ALA A 80 1.83 -21.68 3.51
N GLU A 81 1.27 -22.43 4.46
CA GLU A 81 -0.11 -22.90 4.41
C GLU A 81 -1.13 -21.74 4.56
N MET A 82 -0.83 -20.74 5.39
CA MET A 82 -1.64 -19.53 5.53
C MET A 82 -1.63 -18.71 4.24
N ILE A 83 -0.46 -18.54 3.63
CA ILE A 83 -0.30 -17.90 2.31
C ILE A 83 -1.14 -18.63 1.26
N LYS A 84 -1.01 -19.96 1.19
CA LYS A 84 -1.77 -20.80 0.26
C LYS A 84 -3.27 -20.65 0.47
N TYR A 85 -3.72 -20.70 1.73
CA TYR A 85 -5.13 -20.54 2.06
C TYR A 85 -5.66 -19.17 1.61
N ALA A 86 -4.93 -18.08 1.83
CA ALA A 86 -5.33 -16.77 1.35
C ALA A 86 -5.41 -16.72 -0.19
N PHE A 87 -4.39 -17.25 -0.88
CA PHE A 87 -4.38 -17.27 -2.35
C PHE A 87 -5.55 -18.09 -2.94
N ASP A 88 -5.75 -19.32 -2.45
CA ASP A 88 -6.82 -20.21 -2.92
C ASP A 88 -8.23 -19.61 -2.71
N ASN A 89 -8.39 -18.73 -1.71
CA ASN A 89 -9.65 -18.03 -1.43
C ASN A 89 -9.77 -16.68 -2.16
N GLY A 90 -8.93 -16.42 -3.17
CA GLY A 90 -9.06 -15.27 -4.06
C GLY A 90 -8.53 -13.95 -3.51
N TYR A 91 -7.67 -13.98 -2.49
CA TYR A 91 -6.99 -12.79 -1.98
C TYR A 91 -5.68 -12.52 -2.72
N LYS A 92 -5.29 -11.24 -2.79
CA LYS A 92 -4.02 -10.82 -3.37
C LYS A 92 -2.93 -10.88 -2.31
N VAL A 93 -2.02 -11.84 -2.44
CA VAL A 93 -0.98 -12.08 -1.43
C VAL A 93 0.30 -11.32 -1.77
N ARG A 94 0.87 -10.67 -0.75
CA ARG A 94 2.22 -10.11 -0.78
C ARG A 94 3.06 -10.75 0.30
N LEU A 95 4.31 -11.06 0.01
CA LEU A 95 5.23 -11.68 0.96
C LEU A 95 6.54 -10.90 1.04
N PHE A 96 6.92 -10.56 2.27
CA PHE A 96 8.22 -9.98 2.60
C PHE A 96 8.92 -10.93 3.56
N THR A 97 10.02 -11.54 3.13
CA THR A 97 10.71 -12.57 3.91
C THR A 97 12.21 -12.52 3.70
N SER A 98 12.94 -12.81 4.76
CA SER A 98 14.37 -13.07 4.78
C SER A 98 14.72 -14.52 4.46
N LEU A 99 13.72 -15.39 4.25
CA LEU A 99 13.87 -16.84 4.09
C LEU A 99 14.42 -17.57 5.33
N THR A 100 14.58 -16.88 6.47
CA THR A 100 15.04 -17.54 7.71
C THR A 100 13.95 -18.45 8.25
N GLY A 101 14.21 -19.76 8.27
CA GLY A 101 13.25 -20.77 8.72
C GLY A 101 12.41 -21.38 7.60
N VAL A 102 12.57 -20.94 6.35
CA VAL A 102 11.92 -21.56 5.18
C VAL A 102 12.50 -22.95 4.94
N THR A 103 11.63 -23.89 4.62
CA THR A 103 11.97 -25.27 4.27
C THR A 103 11.69 -25.58 2.79
N GLU A 104 12.20 -26.69 2.27
CA GLU A 104 11.87 -27.15 0.91
C GLU A 104 10.36 -27.38 0.71
N LYS A 105 9.67 -27.87 1.75
CA LYS A 105 8.21 -28.05 1.73
C LYS A 105 7.49 -26.71 1.57
N ASP A 106 7.99 -25.66 2.22
CA ASP A 106 7.42 -24.33 2.07
C ASP A 106 7.61 -23.83 0.63
N LEU A 107 8.79 -24.04 0.03
CA LEU A 107 9.03 -23.69 -1.37
C LEU A 107 8.08 -24.44 -2.33
N ASP A 108 7.79 -25.72 -2.08
CA ASP A 108 6.81 -26.51 -2.86
C ASP A 108 5.38 -25.92 -2.82
N ILE A 109 5.07 -25.15 -1.79
CA ILE A 109 3.79 -24.44 -1.65
C ILE A 109 3.89 -23.08 -2.34
N LEU A 110 4.93 -22.30 -2.04
CA LEU A 110 5.12 -20.94 -2.55
C LEU A 110 5.22 -20.88 -4.08
N GLU A 111 5.77 -21.91 -4.72
CA GLU A 111 5.84 -22.00 -6.20
C GLU A 111 4.46 -21.97 -6.87
N LYS A 112 3.42 -22.40 -6.17
CA LYS A 112 2.05 -22.49 -6.70
C LYS A 112 1.25 -21.20 -6.51
N ILE A 113 1.82 -20.23 -5.80
CA ILE A 113 1.20 -18.94 -5.51
C ILE A 113 1.53 -17.99 -6.66
N SER A 114 0.61 -17.11 -7.01
CA SER A 114 0.89 -15.95 -7.85
C SER A 114 0.92 -14.71 -6.95
N PHE A 115 2.11 -14.29 -6.53
CA PHE A 115 2.26 -13.13 -5.65
C PHE A 115 1.94 -11.81 -6.39
N ASP A 116 1.21 -10.91 -5.72
CA ASP A 116 1.09 -9.50 -6.14
C ASP A 116 2.41 -8.75 -5.89
N GLU A 117 3.17 -9.20 -4.89
CA GLU A 117 4.53 -8.74 -4.58
C GLU A 117 5.30 -9.81 -3.78
N LEU A 118 6.51 -10.14 -4.19
CA LEU A 118 7.43 -10.99 -3.44
C LEU A 118 8.77 -10.27 -3.27
N THR A 119 9.07 -9.86 -2.04
CA THR A 119 10.30 -9.14 -1.71
C THR A 119 11.16 -9.98 -0.78
N ILE A 120 12.40 -10.25 -1.21
CA ILE A 120 13.36 -11.03 -0.44
C ILE A 120 14.31 -10.10 0.30
N HIS A 121 14.33 -10.18 1.63
CA HIS A 121 15.27 -9.47 2.48
C HIS A 121 16.59 -10.23 2.48
N ILE A 122 17.69 -9.57 2.14
CA ILE A 122 18.98 -10.21 1.93
C ILE A 122 20.04 -9.67 2.92
N PRO A 123 21.05 -10.48 3.27
CA PRO A 123 22.13 -10.07 4.15
C PRO A 123 22.98 -8.95 3.55
N ASP A 124 23.46 -8.07 4.44
CA ASP A 124 24.43 -7.04 4.13
C ASP A 124 25.77 -7.30 4.86
N GLN A 125 26.87 -6.76 4.32
CA GLN A 125 28.22 -6.93 4.84
C GLN A 125 28.41 -6.45 6.29
N LYS A 126 27.59 -5.49 6.72
CA LYS A 126 27.67 -4.93 8.07
C LYS A 126 26.77 -5.67 9.07
N PHE A 127 26.06 -6.72 8.62
CA PHE A 127 25.12 -7.47 9.43
C PHE A 127 24.11 -6.55 10.15
N ASN A 128 23.60 -5.52 9.45
CA ASN A 128 22.50 -4.71 9.97
C ASN A 128 21.27 -5.56 10.26
N SER A 129 21.16 -6.72 9.61
CA SER A 129 20.33 -7.85 10.02
C SER A 129 21.24 -9.05 10.31
N LYS A 130 21.06 -9.73 11.44
CA LYS A 130 21.96 -10.82 11.89
C LYS A 130 21.58 -12.16 11.28
N PHE A 131 21.71 -12.25 9.96
CA PHE A 131 21.51 -13.51 9.24
C PHE A 131 22.47 -14.59 9.73
N ARG A 132 21.97 -15.83 9.87
CA ARG A 132 22.80 -17.01 10.07
C ARG A 132 23.03 -17.68 8.72
N LEU A 133 24.19 -17.42 8.12
CA LEU A 133 24.55 -17.84 6.76
C LEU A 133 25.08 -19.29 6.73
N THR A 134 24.25 -20.23 7.19
CA THR A 134 24.60 -21.66 7.15
C THR A 134 24.49 -22.23 5.74
N LYS A 135 25.03 -23.43 5.50
CA LYS A 135 24.90 -24.10 4.20
C LYS A 135 23.44 -24.36 3.85
N GLU A 136 22.62 -24.69 4.85
CA GLU A 136 21.19 -24.93 4.69
C GLU A 136 20.46 -23.66 4.26
N TYR A 137 20.75 -22.52 4.90
CA TYR A 137 20.19 -21.23 4.52
C TYR A 137 20.58 -20.86 3.08
N LEU A 138 21.86 -21.00 2.71
CA LEU A 138 22.33 -20.67 1.37
C LEU A 138 21.73 -21.60 0.30
N ASN A 139 21.52 -22.89 0.62
CA ASN A 139 20.80 -23.80 -0.27
C ASN A 139 19.35 -23.34 -0.49
N ILE A 140 18.61 -23.02 0.57
CA ILE A 140 17.23 -22.52 0.45
C ILE A 140 17.20 -21.20 -0.34
N PHE A 141 18.17 -20.32 -0.12
CA PHE A 141 18.30 -19.07 -0.87
C PHE A 141 18.48 -19.34 -2.37
N GLU A 142 19.43 -20.20 -2.74
CA GLU A 142 19.69 -20.56 -4.14
C GLU A 142 18.46 -21.21 -4.79
N GLN A 143 17.80 -22.13 -4.09
CA GLN A 143 16.59 -22.77 -4.58
C GLN A 143 15.45 -21.76 -4.75
N THR A 144 15.31 -20.80 -3.85
CA THR A 144 14.32 -19.72 -3.98
C THR A 144 14.56 -18.92 -5.26
N MET A 145 15.82 -18.58 -5.60
CA MET A 145 16.13 -17.85 -6.84
C MET A 145 15.78 -18.67 -8.09
N LYS A 146 16.05 -19.98 -8.07
CA LYS A 146 15.74 -20.89 -9.20
C LYS A 146 14.24 -21.10 -9.40
N ARG A 147 13.52 -21.30 -8.29
CA ARG A 147 12.12 -21.74 -8.23
C ARG A 147 11.14 -20.58 -8.35
N LEU A 148 11.42 -19.48 -7.64
CA LEU A 148 10.53 -18.33 -7.53
C LEU A 148 11.04 -17.10 -8.32
N GLY A 149 12.15 -17.21 -9.05
CA GLY A 149 12.83 -16.05 -9.65
C GLY A 149 11.96 -15.15 -10.54
N ASN A 150 11.02 -15.74 -11.29
CA ASN A 150 10.07 -14.97 -12.11
C ASN A 150 9.03 -14.21 -11.29
N GLN A 151 8.79 -14.62 -10.04
CA GLN A 151 7.83 -14.00 -9.13
C GLN A 151 8.48 -12.94 -8.22
N ILE A 152 9.79 -13.04 -7.98
CA ILE A 152 10.53 -12.08 -7.15
C ILE A 152 10.41 -10.69 -7.78
N SER A 153 9.84 -9.77 -7.01
CA SER A 153 9.62 -8.39 -7.40
C SER A 153 10.83 -7.52 -7.07
N ALA A 154 11.42 -7.72 -5.88
CA ALA A 154 12.55 -6.91 -5.41
C ALA A 154 13.38 -7.63 -4.34
N TYR A 155 14.57 -7.08 -4.09
CA TYR A 155 15.41 -7.38 -2.94
C TYR A 155 15.43 -6.19 -1.97
N SER A 156 15.41 -6.47 -0.67
CA SER A 156 15.60 -5.45 0.38
C SER A 156 16.92 -5.70 1.12
N VAL A 157 17.80 -4.70 1.16
CA VAL A 157 19.11 -4.79 1.80
C VAL A 157 19.45 -3.46 2.49
N HIS A 158 20.01 -3.49 3.69
CA HIS A 158 20.29 -2.29 4.48
C HIS A 158 21.79 -2.03 4.64
N GLY A 159 22.53 -2.15 3.54
CA GLY A 159 23.98 -1.98 3.47
C GLY A 159 24.51 -2.47 2.12
N GLU A 160 25.82 -2.68 2.03
CA GLU A 160 26.40 -3.39 0.89
C GLU A 160 25.97 -4.86 0.92
N ILE A 161 25.56 -5.42 -0.21
CA ILE A 161 25.12 -6.82 -0.31
C ILE A 161 26.24 -7.77 0.12
N HIS A 162 25.91 -8.73 0.99
CA HIS A 162 26.88 -9.70 1.50
C HIS A 162 27.40 -10.64 0.40
N GLU A 163 28.69 -10.96 0.39
CA GLU A 163 29.30 -11.73 -0.72
C GLU A 163 28.68 -13.12 -0.91
N SER A 164 28.24 -13.76 0.17
CA SER A 164 27.69 -15.12 0.16
C SER A 164 26.44 -15.30 -0.70
N VAL A 165 25.68 -14.22 -0.97
CA VAL A 165 24.46 -14.27 -1.78
C VAL A 165 24.57 -13.49 -3.08
N LYS A 166 25.59 -12.64 -3.22
CA LYS A 166 25.73 -11.66 -4.30
C LYS A 166 25.64 -12.28 -5.68
N ASP A 167 26.32 -13.41 -5.88
CA ASP A 167 26.37 -14.09 -7.19
C ASP A 167 25.11 -14.93 -7.48
N MET A 168 24.24 -15.13 -6.49
CA MET A 168 22.97 -15.84 -6.63
C MET A 168 21.81 -14.91 -7.03
N LEU A 169 21.99 -13.59 -6.93
CA LEU A 169 20.92 -12.62 -7.19
C LEU A 169 20.57 -12.51 -8.66
N LEU A 170 19.28 -12.31 -8.92
CA LEU A 170 18.75 -12.03 -10.25
C LEU A 170 19.00 -10.55 -10.61
N LYS A 171 19.73 -10.32 -11.71
CA LYS A 171 20.25 -8.98 -12.06
C LYS A 171 19.18 -7.98 -12.52
N ASP A 172 18.02 -8.47 -12.94
CA ASP A 172 16.90 -7.67 -13.44
C ASP A 172 15.97 -7.16 -12.33
N LYS A 173 16.24 -7.51 -11.06
CA LYS A 173 15.37 -7.16 -9.94
C LYS A 173 15.78 -5.85 -9.28
N VAL A 174 14.78 -5.11 -8.82
CA VAL A 174 14.97 -3.87 -8.07
C VAL A 174 15.61 -4.18 -6.72
N ILE A 175 16.61 -3.40 -6.32
CA ILE A 175 17.21 -3.45 -4.99
C ILE A 175 16.79 -2.20 -4.22
N THR A 176 16.10 -2.38 -3.11
CA THR A 176 15.71 -1.29 -2.21
C THR A 176 16.60 -1.27 -0.99
N SER A 177 16.99 -0.06 -0.58
CA SER A 177 17.80 0.14 0.63
C SER A 177 17.36 1.39 1.36
N SER A 178 16.66 1.21 2.48
CA SER A 178 16.24 2.35 3.32
C SER A 178 16.01 1.91 4.75
N MET A 179 16.72 2.52 5.69
CA MET A 179 16.45 2.37 7.12
C MET A 179 15.66 3.58 7.62
N PHE A 180 14.64 3.33 8.43
CA PHE A 180 13.78 4.36 9.01
C PHE A 180 13.74 4.20 10.52
N ASP A 181 13.48 5.30 11.23
CA ASP A 181 13.32 5.33 12.69
C ASP A 181 12.04 4.64 13.20
N ARG A 182 11.23 4.09 12.30
CA ARG A 182 9.94 3.44 12.57
C ARG A 182 8.98 4.37 13.31
N ALA A 183 8.83 5.60 12.81
CA ALA A 183 7.95 6.63 13.38
C ALA A 183 8.35 6.99 14.82
N GLY A 184 9.65 7.09 15.08
CA GLY A 184 10.21 7.36 16.41
C GLY A 184 10.22 6.15 17.36
N ASN A 185 10.02 4.92 16.86
CA ASN A 185 10.23 3.72 17.68
C ASN A 185 11.71 3.34 17.85
N LEU A 186 12.60 3.93 17.06
CA LEU A 186 14.06 3.88 17.21
C LEU A 186 14.60 5.29 17.41
N GLU A 187 15.56 5.44 18.31
CA GLU A 187 16.10 6.76 18.69
C GLU A 187 17.47 7.08 18.07
N TYR A 188 18.04 6.13 17.32
CA TYR A 188 19.34 6.27 16.65
C TYR A 188 19.47 7.58 15.88
N GLU A 189 20.56 8.31 16.10
CA GLU A 189 20.77 9.64 15.53
C GLU A 189 20.97 9.59 14.01
N GLU A 190 21.55 8.51 13.49
CA GLU A 190 21.80 8.31 12.07
C GLU A 190 20.54 8.03 11.24
N LEU A 191 19.41 7.70 11.89
CA LEU A 191 18.18 7.41 11.18
C LEU A 191 17.41 8.70 10.87
N PRO A 192 16.83 8.81 9.66
CA PRO A 192 16.07 10.00 9.28
C PRO A 192 14.84 10.14 10.17
N LYS A 193 14.73 11.29 10.84
CA LYS A 193 13.59 11.68 11.68
C LYS A 193 12.72 12.65 10.90
N THR A 194 11.40 12.46 10.94
CA THR A 194 10.44 13.33 10.23
C THR A 194 9.40 13.89 11.18
N LYS A 195 8.88 15.08 10.88
CA LYS A 195 7.84 15.76 11.69
C LYS A 195 6.83 16.48 10.81
N PRO A 196 6.07 15.77 9.96
CA PRO A 196 5.14 16.41 9.02
C PRO A 196 4.05 17.20 9.76
N LYS A 197 3.72 18.38 9.21
CA LYS A 197 2.78 19.35 9.78
C LYS A 197 1.56 19.59 8.88
N GLY A 198 0.49 20.08 9.49
CA GLY A 198 -0.80 20.32 8.83
C GLY A 198 -1.50 19.01 8.43
N ARG A 199 -2.29 19.04 7.36
CA ARG A 199 -2.91 17.82 6.85
C ARG A 199 -1.85 16.85 6.34
N ILE A 200 -1.93 15.60 6.79
CA ILE A 200 -1.02 14.54 6.37
C ILE A 200 -1.80 13.37 5.78
N ARG A 201 -1.11 12.64 4.90
CA ARG A 201 -1.58 11.39 4.31
C ARG A 201 -0.42 10.40 4.31
N CYS A 202 -0.75 9.14 4.54
CA CYS A 202 0.19 8.04 4.37
C CYS A 202 0.50 7.82 2.88
N MET A 203 1.78 7.84 2.53
CA MET A 203 2.35 7.39 1.25
C MET A 203 3.09 6.04 1.40
N ALA A 204 2.87 5.30 2.49
CA ALA A 204 3.36 3.94 2.59
C ALA A 204 2.64 3.07 1.54
N GLY A 205 3.40 2.27 0.81
CA GLY A 205 2.94 1.53 -0.36
C GLY A 205 4.05 1.39 -1.39
N SER A 206 3.69 0.99 -2.61
CA SER A 206 4.62 0.93 -3.74
C SER A 206 4.34 2.06 -4.73
N ALA A 207 5.26 2.31 -5.68
CA ALA A 207 5.08 3.29 -6.75
C ALA A 207 3.78 3.10 -7.56
N THR A 208 3.20 1.90 -7.52
CA THR A 208 1.93 1.57 -8.21
C THR A 208 0.75 1.43 -7.25
N ASN A 209 0.93 1.66 -5.95
CA ASN A 209 -0.12 1.55 -4.93
C ASN A 209 0.14 2.53 -3.78
N ILE A 210 0.15 3.82 -4.10
CA ILE A 210 0.39 4.92 -3.15
C ILE A 210 -0.95 5.27 -2.48
N GLY A 211 -1.33 4.67 -1.35
CA GLY A 211 -2.53 5.15 -0.67
C GLY A 211 -3.16 4.22 0.35
N ILE A 212 -3.58 4.85 1.45
CA ILE A 212 -4.16 4.34 2.71
C ILE A 212 -3.17 3.46 3.50
N TRP A 213 -3.03 3.75 4.81
CA TRP A 213 -2.26 2.84 5.67
C TRP A 213 -2.85 1.43 5.61
N THR A 214 -2.04 0.43 5.91
CA THR A 214 -2.53 -0.93 6.11
C THR A 214 -2.41 -1.26 7.61
N PRO A 215 -3.53 -1.56 8.30
CA PRO A 215 -3.49 -2.00 9.69
C PRO A 215 -2.75 -3.32 9.85
N GLU A 216 -2.10 -3.47 11.00
CA GLU A 216 -1.25 -4.61 11.33
C GLU A 216 -1.97 -5.54 12.31
N VAL A 217 -2.10 -6.81 11.95
CA VAL A 217 -2.75 -7.85 12.75
C VAL A 217 -1.69 -8.69 13.46
N LEU A 218 -1.72 -8.65 14.78
CA LEU A 218 -0.83 -9.41 15.67
C LEU A 218 -1.35 -10.84 15.90
N PRO A 219 -0.53 -11.77 16.44
CA PRO A 219 -0.86 -13.19 16.55
C PRO A 219 -2.18 -13.56 17.23
N ASP A 220 -2.66 -12.75 18.17
CA ASP A 220 -3.94 -12.95 18.87
C ASP A 220 -5.14 -12.23 18.20
N GLY A 221 -4.94 -11.70 16.99
CA GLY A 221 -5.93 -10.92 16.25
C GLY A 221 -6.01 -9.45 16.65
N THR A 222 -5.17 -8.98 17.59
CA THR A 222 -5.09 -7.56 17.94
C THR A 222 -4.66 -6.75 16.71
N VAL A 223 -5.35 -5.66 16.44
CA VAL A 223 -5.08 -4.77 15.31
C VAL A 223 -4.38 -3.52 15.82
N ALA A 224 -3.14 -3.30 15.39
CA ALA A 224 -2.40 -2.06 15.58
C ALA A 224 -2.52 -1.17 14.34
N LEU A 225 -2.12 0.11 14.48
CA LEU A 225 -2.27 1.11 13.42
C LEU A 225 -1.62 0.72 12.09
N CYS A 226 -0.36 0.28 12.12
CA CYS A 226 0.37 -0.25 10.95
C CYS A 226 1.70 -0.86 11.40
N CYS A 227 2.48 -1.38 10.45
CA CYS A 227 3.82 -1.94 10.68
C CYS A 227 4.88 -0.94 11.19
N MET A 228 4.54 0.34 11.40
CA MET A 228 5.39 1.31 12.10
C MET A 228 5.09 1.38 13.61
N ASP A 229 3.94 0.88 14.07
CA ASP A 229 3.47 0.98 15.46
C ASP A 229 3.98 -0.16 16.37
N TYR A 230 5.29 -0.33 16.43
CA TYR A 230 5.94 -1.33 17.30
C TYR A 230 5.63 -1.09 18.79
N GLY A 231 5.35 0.16 19.18
CA GLY A 231 4.96 0.49 20.55
C GLY A 231 3.53 0.07 20.91
N MET A 232 2.73 -0.37 19.93
CA MET A 232 1.28 -0.54 20.07
C MET A 232 0.62 0.70 20.68
N GLN A 233 1.06 1.89 20.26
CA GLN A 233 0.54 3.15 20.76
C GLN A 233 -0.94 3.32 20.39
N HIS A 234 -1.33 2.76 19.24
CA HIS A 234 -2.67 2.86 18.68
C HIS A 234 -3.20 1.46 18.37
N VAL A 235 -3.71 0.79 19.40
CA VAL A 235 -4.49 -0.46 19.25
C VAL A 235 -5.90 -0.10 18.80
N LEU A 236 -6.25 -0.50 17.59
CA LEU A 236 -7.52 -0.18 16.95
C LEU A 236 -8.65 -1.11 17.39
N GLY A 237 -8.33 -2.38 17.69
CA GLY A 237 -9.32 -3.38 18.09
C GLY A 237 -8.75 -4.81 18.03
N ASN A 238 -9.62 -5.82 17.95
CA ASN A 238 -9.21 -7.22 17.81
C ASN A 238 -10.19 -8.01 16.92
N LEU A 239 -9.72 -8.54 15.79
CA LEU A 239 -10.53 -9.23 14.77
C LEU A 239 -11.01 -10.64 15.18
N VAL A 240 -10.46 -11.22 16.24
CA VAL A 240 -11.04 -12.44 16.83
C VAL A 240 -12.34 -12.11 17.57
N ARG A 241 -12.48 -10.89 18.08
CA ARG A 241 -13.61 -10.48 18.94
C ARG A 241 -14.58 -9.51 18.26
N GLN A 242 -14.15 -8.84 17.21
CA GLN A 242 -14.89 -7.77 16.55
C GLN A 242 -14.89 -8.01 15.04
N GLU A 243 -15.93 -7.54 14.37
CA GLU A 243 -15.91 -7.33 12.91
C GLU A 243 -15.07 -6.09 12.57
N TRP A 244 -14.50 -6.06 11.36
CA TRP A 244 -13.73 -4.91 10.89
C TRP A 244 -14.51 -3.59 10.99
N LYS A 245 -15.80 -3.63 10.64
CA LYS A 245 -16.68 -2.46 10.73
C LYS A 245 -16.67 -1.83 12.13
N GLU A 246 -16.77 -2.65 13.17
CA GLU A 246 -16.76 -2.17 14.56
C GLU A 246 -15.42 -1.51 14.92
N ILE A 247 -14.31 -2.04 14.39
CA ILE A 247 -12.98 -1.44 14.56
C ILE A 247 -12.89 -0.10 13.82
N ALA A 248 -13.36 -0.02 12.58
CA ALA A 248 -13.31 1.19 11.76
C ALA A 248 -14.20 2.32 12.31
N GLU A 249 -15.34 1.99 12.90
CA GLU A 249 -16.24 2.94 13.58
C GLU A 249 -15.78 3.26 15.02
N GLY A 250 -14.78 2.54 15.54
CA GLY A 250 -14.28 2.68 16.91
C GLY A 250 -13.54 3.99 17.18
N GLU A 251 -13.54 4.41 18.45
CA GLU A 251 -13.00 5.70 18.90
C GLU A 251 -11.54 5.92 18.49
N GLU A 252 -10.67 4.93 18.70
CA GLU A 252 -9.25 5.09 18.39
C GLU A 252 -9.02 5.22 16.88
N TYR A 253 -9.71 4.43 16.06
CA TYR A 253 -9.63 4.55 14.60
C TYR A 253 -10.04 5.94 14.12
N GLN A 254 -11.18 6.42 14.61
CA GLN A 254 -11.70 7.76 14.30
C GLN A 254 -10.77 8.87 14.80
N LYS A 255 -10.10 8.68 15.94
CA LYS A 255 -9.08 9.60 16.44
C LYS A 255 -7.87 9.66 15.52
N ILE A 256 -7.39 8.53 14.98
CA ILE A 256 -6.26 8.58 14.04
C ILE A 256 -6.66 9.32 12.75
N LEU A 257 -7.86 9.07 12.23
CA LEU A 257 -8.40 9.78 11.06
C LEU A 257 -8.46 11.30 11.29
N LYS A 258 -8.94 11.73 12.46
CA LYS A 258 -8.90 13.15 12.83
C LYS A 258 -7.47 13.66 12.98
N GLY A 259 -6.57 12.85 13.52
CA GLY A 259 -5.14 13.19 13.66
C GLY A 259 -4.38 13.31 12.34
N PHE A 260 -4.94 12.84 11.22
CA PHE A 260 -4.44 13.18 9.89
C PHE A 260 -4.78 14.60 9.45
N GLU A 261 -5.87 15.16 9.98
CA GLU A 261 -6.32 16.52 9.66
C GLU A 261 -5.79 17.56 10.64
N ASP A 262 -5.54 17.17 11.90
CA ASP A 262 -5.22 18.07 13.00
C ASP A 262 -3.91 17.67 13.69
N ASP A 263 -2.98 18.63 13.80
CA ASP A 263 -1.66 18.46 14.41
C ASP A 263 -1.71 18.32 15.94
N SER A 264 -2.81 18.76 16.57
CA SER A 264 -2.98 18.72 18.03
C SER A 264 -3.37 17.34 18.56
N ILE A 265 -3.86 16.46 17.69
CA ILE A 265 -4.29 15.12 18.05
C ILE A 265 -3.09 14.18 18.01
N ASN A 266 -2.87 13.47 19.11
CA ASN A 266 -1.79 12.48 19.20
C ASN A 266 -1.97 11.38 18.14
N ASN A 267 -1.01 11.29 17.23
CA ASN A 267 -0.99 10.35 16.12
C ASN A 267 0.46 9.98 15.79
N LEU A 268 0.79 8.69 15.84
CA LEU A 268 2.13 8.16 15.53
C LEU A 268 2.65 8.63 14.15
N CYS A 269 1.76 8.83 13.18
CA CYS A 269 2.11 9.28 11.84
C CYS A 269 2.79 10.66 11.81
N ARG A 270 2.66 11.47 12.88
CA ARG A 270 3.36 12.76 13.04
C ARG A 270 4.87 12.64 13.22
N SER A 271 5.38 11.42 13.34
CA SER A 271 6.81 11.10 13.34
C SER A 271 7.22 10.16 12.20
N CYS A 272 6.27 9.75 11.34
CA CYS A 272 6.49 8.68 10.37
C CYS A 272 7.06 9.18 9.04
N SER A 273 8.12 8.54 8.54
CA SER A 273 8.72 8.83 7.24
C SER A 273 7.78 8.59 6.06
N GLY A 274 6.79 7.70 6.22
CA GLY A 274 5.73 7.43 5.26
C GLY A 274 4.57 8.44 5.32
N ALA A 275 4.49 9.30 6.33
CA ALA A 275 3.48 10.35 6.40
C ALA A 275 3.98 11.62 5.71
N ARG A 276 3.16 12.15 4.82
CA ARG A 276 3.53 13.28 3.94
C ARG A 276 2.46 14.34 4.00
N GLU A 277 2.90 15.59 4.09
CA GLU A 277 2.04 16.76 4.12
C GLU A 277 1.26 16.86 2.80
N GLU A 278 -0.06 16.98 2.86
CA GLU A 278 -0.97 16.96 1.70
C GLU A 278 -0.57 17.99 0.64
N LYS A 279 -0.08 19.17 1.06
CA LYS A 279 0.37 20.25 0.16
C LYS A 279 1.52 19.87 -0.79
N ASN A 280 2.24 18.78 -0.48
CA ASN A 280 3.36 18.23 -1.25
C ASN A 280 2.93 17.00 -2.07
N TRP A 281 1.65 16.63 -2.06
CA TRP A 281 1.14 15.54 -2.88
C TRP A 281 1.06 15.96 -4.36
N PRO A 282 1.16 14.98 -5.28
CA PRO A 282 1.04 15.24 -6.71
C PRO A 282 -0.21 16.02 -7.10
N SER A 283 -1.38 15.62 -6.59
CA SER A 283 -2.66 16.30 -6.80
C SER A 283 -2.61 17.77 -6.34
N SER A 284 -2.07 18.03 -5.15
CA SER A 284 -1.93 19.39 -4.61
C SER A 284 -0.94 20.25 -5.40
N MET A 285 0.13 19.66 -5.93
CA MET A 285 1.06 20.37 -6.81
C MET A 285 0.39 20.72 -8.15
N VAL A 286 -0.31 19.76 -8.75
CA VAL A 286 -1.04 19.95 -10.02
C VAL A 286 -2.16 20.98 -9.86
N LYS A 287 -2.92 20.92 -8.77
CA LYS A 287 -3.95 21.92 -8.43
C LYS A 287 -3.41 23.34 -8.45
N LYS A 288 -2.29 23.59 -7.76
CA LYS A 288 -1.64 24.91 -7.73
C LYS A 288 -1.18 25.37 -9.11
N ILE A 289 -0.75 24.45 -9.97
CA ILE A 289 -0.34 24.78 -11.34
C ILE A 289 -1.56 25.17 -12.18
N ILE A 290 -2.67 24.44 -12.08
CA ILE A 290 -3.94 24.76 -12.75
C ILE A 290 -4.47 26.12 -12.28
N GLU A 291 -4.48 26.39 -10.97
CA GLU A 291 -4.93 27.67 -10.41
C GLU A 291 -4.10 28.84 -10.98
N GLN A 292 -2.77 28.71 -11.00
CA GLN A 292 -1.89 29.73 -11.59
C GLN A 292 -2.09 29.90 -13.09
N TYR A 293 -2.33 28.81 -13.83
CA TYR A 293 -2.62 28.85 -15.26
C TYR A 293 -3.93 29.59 -15.53
N ASN A 294 -5.00 29.29 -14.77
CA ASN A 294 -6.30 29.96 -14.90
C ASN A 294 -6.23 31.45 -14.59
N GLU A 295 -5.39 31.86 -13.62
CA GLU A 295 -5.21 33.27 -13.27
C GLU A 295 -4.38 34.05 -14.31
N LYS A 296 -3.33 33.44 -14.87
CA LYS A 296 -2.31 34.16 -15.66
C LYS A 296 -2.36 33.87 -17.15
N GLY A 297 -3.08 32.84 -17.57
CA GLY A 297 -3.10 32.34 -18.95
C GLY A 297 -1.77 31.75 -19.44
N VAL A 298 -0.79 31.54 -18.55
CA VAL A 298 0.55 31.04 -18.91
C VAL A 298 1.05 30.05 -17.86
N LEU A 299 1.60 28.92 -18.30
CA LEU A 299 2.17 27.89 -17.44
C LEU A 299 3.45 28.37 -16.69
N PRO A 300 3.67 27.96 -15.43
CA PRO A 300 4.92 28.20 -14.70
C PRO A 300 6.17 27.59 -15.39
N LYS A 301 7.37 28.16 -15.18
CA LYS A 301 8.63 27.77 -15.89
C LYS A 301 9.05 26.27 -15.82
N LYS A 302 9.83 25.87 -16.85
CA LYS A 302 10.66 24.68 -17.16
C LYS A 302 10.19 23.26 -16.78
N ASN A 303 9.59 23.03 -15.61
CA ASN A 303 9.09 21.69 -15.24
C ASN A 303 7.60 21.51 -15.55
N ALA A 304 6.80 22.58 -15.52
CA ALA A 304 5.37 22.51 -15.85
C ALA A 304 5.12 22.26 -17.35
N GLU A 305 6.11 22.48 -18.21
CA GLU A 305 5.97 22.25 -19.65
C GLU A 305 5.81 20.75 -19.98
N LYS A 306 6.41 19.86 -19.18
CA LYS A 306 6.16 18.41 -19.27
C LYS A 306 4.71 18.02 -18.94
N TRP A 307 4.03 18.89 -18.21
CA TRP A 307 2.65 18.71 -17.78
C TRP A 307 1.65 19.48 -18.64
N ARG A 308 2.12 20.28 -19.62
CA ARG A 308 1.31 21.25 -20.35
C ARG A 308 0.01 20.63 -20.86
N GLU A 309 0.11 19.54 -21.60
CA GLU A 309 -1.04 18.85 -22.19
C GLU A 309 -2.07 18.45 -21.13
N TYR A 310 -1.64 17.88 -20.00
CA TYR A 310 -2.53 17.44 -18.93
C TYR A 310 -3.16 18.61 -18.18
N ILE A 311 -2.38 19.65 -17.90
CA ILE A 311 -2.86 20.85 -17.21
C ILE A 311 -3.88 21.58 -18.07
N GLU A 312 -3.56 21.81 -19.34
CA GLU A 312 -4.45 22.50 -20.28
C GLU A 312 -5.72 21.68 -20.54
N ALA A 313 -5.61 20.36 -20.66
CA ALA A 313 -6.77 19.48 -20.81
C ALA A 313 -7.70 19.55 -19.58
N ILE A 314 -7.16 19.47 -18.36
CA ILE A 314 -7.97 19.55 -17.14
C ILE A 314 -8.55 20.96 -16.95
N ALA A 315 -7.74 22.00 -17.15
CA ALA A 315 -8.14 23.39 -16.91
C ALA A 315 -9.21 23.89 -17.89
N ASN A 316 -9.15 23.45 -19.15
CA ASN A 316 -10.05 23.90 -20.22
C ASN A 316 -11.22 22.96 -20.48
N ALA A 317 -11.27 21.78 -19.87
CA ALA A 317 -12.37 20.83 -20.08
C ALA A 317 -13.69 21.43 -19.60
N LYS A 318 -14.69 21.41 -20.48
CA LYS A 318 -16.07 21.77 -20.13
C LYS A 318 -16.70 20.73 -19.21
N HIS A 319 -16.43 19.45 -19.48
CA HIS A 319 -16.87 18.33 -18.67
C HIS A 319 -15.73 17.38 -18.36
N ILE A 320 -15.71 16.83 -17.14
CA ILE A 320 -14.71 15.84 -16.72
C ILE A 320 -15.42 14.57 -16.24
N ALA A 321 -15.03 13.45 -16.82
CA ALA A 321 -15.40 12.11 -16.36
C ALA A 321 -14.18 11.36 -15.82
N VAL A 322 -14.41 10.49 -14.84
CA VAL A 322 -13.41 9.52 -14.38
C VAL A 322 -13.85 8.11 -14.75
N PHE A 323 -12.94 7.34 -15.34
CA PHE A 323 -13.18 5.98 -15.80
C PHE A 323 -12.38 4.96 -14.98
N GLY A 324 -13.02 3.86 -14.58
CA GLY A 324 -12.40 2.77 -13.82
C GLY A 324 -12.49 2.94 -12.30
N MET A 325 -13.55 2.39 -11.70
CA MET A 325 -13.95 2.48 -10.28
C MET A 325 -13.33 1.35 -9.46
N GLY A 326 -12.11 0.97 -9.82
CA GLY A 326 -11.34 -0.03 -9.11
C GLY A 326 -10.61 0.53 -7.89
N ARG A 327 -9.73 -0.31 -7.33
CA ARG A 327 -8.89 0.08 -6.17
C ARG A 327 -8.13 1.38 -6.40
N LEU A 328 -7.51 1.55 -7.57
CA LEU A 328 -6.70 2.72 -7.91
C LEU A 328 -7.54 4.01 -7.84
N PHE A 329 -8.78 3.98 -8.32
CA PHE A 329 -9.69 5.12 -8.19
C PHE A 329 -9.90 5.52 -6.74
N TYR A 330 -10.33 4.61 -5.86
CA TYR A 330 -10.56 4.98 -4.46
C TYR A 330 -9.27 5.44 -3.74
N ASP A 331 -8.14 4.77 -3.99
CA ASP A 331 -6.87 5.04 -3.33
C ASP A 331 -6.23 6.37 -3.83
N GLN A 332 -6.50 6.79 -5.07
CA GLN A 332 -5.92 8.01 -5.65
C GLN A 332 -6.93 9.15 -5.74
N TYR A 333 -8.13 8.90 -6.27
CA TYR A 333 -9.12 9.93 -6.54
C TYR A 333 -9.52 10.68 -5.26
N PHE A 334 -9.99 9.94 -4.26
CA PHE A 334 -10.42 10.53 -2.99
C PHE A 334 -9.27 10.66 -2.00
N TYR A 335 -8.53 9.57 -1.75
CA TYR A 335 -7.49 9.60 -0.72
C TYR A 335 -6.28 10.43 -1.14
N GLY A 336 -5.86 10.31 -2.39
CA GLY A 336 -4.82 11.13 -3.00
C GLY A 336 -5.26 12.54 -3.39
N ALA A 337 -6.50 12.96 -3.06
CA ALA A 337 -7.04 14.30 -3.29
C ALA A 337 -7.14 14.76 -4.75
N TRP A 338 -7.24 13.84 -5.71
CA TRP A 338 -7.48 14.20 -7.12
C TRP A 338 -8.92 14.66 -7.37
N ASP A 339 -9.86 14.37 -6.46
CA ASP A 339 -11.20 14.95 -6.44
C ASP A 339 -11.16 16.48 -6.45
N GLU A 340 -10.20 17.10 -5.75
CA GLU A 340 -10.05 18.56 -5.73
C GLU A 340 -9.54 19.15 -7.04
N VAL A 341 -8.87 18.32 -7.84
CA VAL A 341 -8.25 18.73 -9.10
C VAL A 341 -9.25 18.58 -10.24
N MET A 342 -9.91 17.43 -10.29
CA MET A 342 -10.71 17.02 -11.45
C MET A 342 -12.19 17.39 -11.31
N GLN A 343 -12.75 17.42 -10.10
CA GLN A 343 -14.16 17.75 -9.84
C GLN A 343 -15.12 17.09 -10.84
N ALA A 344 -15.02 15.76 -10.96
CA ALA A 344 -15.69 15.03 -12.04
C ALA A 344 -17.21 15.13 -11.89
N GLU A 345 -17.91 15.25 -13.02
CA GLU A 345 -19.37 15.31 -13.09
C GLU A 345 -19.99 13.93 -13.23
N VAL A 346 -19.21 12.96 -13.71
CA VAL A 346 -19.69 11.60 -13.99
C VAL A 346 -18.57 10.59 -13.87
N PHE A 347 -18.90 9.41 -13.35
CA PHE A 347 -18.02 8.24 -13.33
C PHE A 347 -18.47 7.21 -14.37
N SER A 348 -17.57 6.36 -14.86
CA SER A 348 -17.94 5.29 -15.81
C SER A 348 -17.04 4.07 -15.70
N ASP A 349 -17.61 2.86 -15.73
CA ASP A 349 -16.85 1.62 -15.65
C ASP A 349 -17.35 0.60 -16.67
N ASN A 350 -16.55 -0.40 -17.03
CA ASN A 350 -17.02 -1.53 -17.84
C ASN A 350 -17.76 -2.59 -17.02
N ASN A 351 -17.63 -2.57 -15.69
CA ASN A 351 -18.39 -3.36 -14.76
C ASN A 351 -19.82 -2.81 -14.65
N SER A 352 -20.76 -3.51 -15.29
CA SER A 352 -22.19 -3.16 -15.31
C SER A 352 -22.85 -3.08 -13.94
N ASN A 353 -22.29 -3.75 -12.92
CA ASN A 353 -22.80 -3.65 -11.55
C ASN A 353 -22.61 -2.24 -10.96
N MET A 354 -21.68 -1.44 -11.50
CA MET A 354 -21.45 -0.07 -11.05
C MET A 354 -22.44 0.93 -11.65
N TRP A 355 -23.10 0.58 -12.76
CA TRP A 355 -23.96 1.52 -13.48
C TRP A 355 -25.21 1.85 -12.66
N GLY A 356 -25.54 3.14 -12.58
CA GLY A 356 -26.64 3.67 -11.78
C GLY A 356 -26.32 3.83 -10.29
N GLN A 357 -25.13 3.39 -9.83
CA GLN A 357 -24.67 3.71 -8.49
C GLN A 357 -24.24 5.17 -8.40
N GLU A 358 -24.35 5.75 -7.21
CA GLU A 358 -23.89 7.10 -6.91
C GLU A 358 -22.75 7.03 -5.90
N ILE A 359 -21.67 7.74 -6.19
CA ILE A 359 -20.46 7.78 -5.38
C ILE A 359 -20.22 9.24 -4.99
N GLN A 360 -20.52 9.60 -3.74
CA GLN A 360 -20.40 10.98 -3.23
C GLN A 360 -21.18 12.02 -4.06
N GLY A 361 -22.41 11.71 -4.50
CA GLY A 361 -23.20 12.62 -5.33
C GLY A 361 -22.95 12.51 -6.82
N ILE A 362 -21.93 11.75 -7.26
CA ILE A 362 -21.54 11.63 -8.67
C ILE A 362 -22.05 10.28 -9.21
N PRO A 363 -22.86 10.27 -10.29
CA PRO A 363 -23.39 9.04 -10.85
C PRO A 363 -22.31 8.27 -11.60
N CYS A 364 -22.30 6.94 -11.45
CA CYS A 364 -21.54 6.04 -12.31
C CYS A 364 -22.44 5.51 -13.43
N VAL A 365 -22.09 5.79 -14.68
CA VAL A 365 -22.91 5.48 -15.85
C VAL A 365 -22.26 4.42 -16.73
N ASN A 366 -23.07 3.86 -17.63
CA ASN A 366 -22.57 3.05 -18.73
C ASN A 366 -21.66 3.92 -19.63
N PRO A 367 -20.52 3.40 -20.13
CA PRO A 367 -19.62 4.13 -21.03
C PRO A 367 -20.33 4.86 -22.17
N GLU A 368 -21.35 4.26 -22.79
CA GLU A 368 -22.10 4.86 -23.91
C GLU A 368 -22.73 6.22 -23.55
N LYS A 369 -23.08 6.45 -22.29
CA LYS A 369 -23.61 7.73 -21.78
C LYS A 369 -22.59 8.86 -21.80
N LEU A 370 -21.29 8.54 -21.82
CA LEU A 370 -20.25 9.57 -21.93
C LEU A 370 -20.32 10.36 -23.24
N LYS A 371 -20.94 9.80 -24.30
CA LYS A 371 -21.14 10.49 -25.58
C LYS A 371 -22.12 11.67 -25.49
N GLU A 372 -22.90 11.75 -24.43
CA GLU A 372 -23.88 12.82 -24.21
C GLU A 372 -23.21 14.13 -23.75
N TYR A 373 -21.94 14.09 -23.35
CA TYR A 373 -21.16 15.23 -22.89
C TYR A 373 -20.33 15.82 -24.03
N GLU A 374 -20.54 17.09 -24.34
CA GLU A 374 -19.75 17.85 -25.32
C GLU A 374 -18.43 18.32 -24.69
N ASP A 375 -17.31 18.18 -25.40
CA ASP A 375 -15.98 18.59 -24.88
C ASP A 375 -15.62 17.91 -23.55
N LEU A 376 -15.83 16.59 -23.53
CA LEU A 376 -15.54 15.72 -22.39
C LEU A 376 -14.05 15.32 -22.35
N LEU A 377 -13.42 15.60 -21.22
CA LEU A 377 -12.18 14.94 -20.79
C LEU A 377 -12.52 13.67 -20.00
N VAL A 378 -11.92 12.55 -20.37
CA VAL A 378 -11.99 11.31 -19.58
C VAL A 378 -10.63 11.00 -18.95
N VAL A 379 -10.57 10.91 -17.62
CA VAL A 379 -9.37 10.46 -16.91
C VAL A 379 -9.52 9.01 -16.48
N VAL A 380 -8.60 8.15 -16.92
CA VAL A 380 -8.66 6.69 -16.69
C VAL A 380 -7.83 6.30 -15.47
N PHE A 381 -8.49 5.76 -14.44
CA PHE A 381 -7.91 5.27 -13.19
C PHE A 381 -7.72 3.74 -13.19
N VAL A 382 -7.09 3.24 -14.26
CA VAL A 382 -6.72 1.82 -14.42
C VAL A 382 -5.25 1.72 -14.79
N LYS A 383 -4.52 0.72 -14.24
CA LYS A 383 -3.08 0.54 -14.52
C LYS A 383 -2.81 0.11 -15.96
N ASN A 384 -3.63 -0.82 -16.47
CA ASN A 384 -3.58 -1.32 -17.84
C ASN A 384 -4.75 -0.71 -18.61
N ASP A 385 -4.57 0.50 -19.11
CA ASP A 385 -5.63 1.31 -19.70
C ASP A 385 -5.78 1.12 -21.22
N MET A 386 -4.92 0.35 -21.89
CA MET A 386 -4.90 0.23 -23.35
C MET A 386 -6.27 -0.10 -23.98
N GLU A 387 -6.93 -1.16 -23.51
CA GLU A 387 -8.24 -1.58 -24.04
C GLU A 387 -9.33 -0.52 -23.78
N ILE A 388 -9.31 0.10 -22.61
CA ILE A 388 -10.23 1.17 -22.22
C ILE A 388 -9.99 2.40 -23.11
N GLY A 389 -8.73 2.77 -23.34
CA GLY A 389 -8.36 3.86 -24.22
C GLY A 389 -8.83 3.63 -25.67
N GLU A 390 -8.68 2.42 -26.19
CA GLU A 390 -9.21 2.06 -27.52
C GLU A 390 -10.74 2.11 -27.59
N GLN A 391 -11.42 1.62 -26.56
CA GLN A 391 -12.88 1.68 -26.44
C GLN A 391 -13.37 3.12 -26.50
N LEU A 392 -12.82 4.01 -25.64
CA LEU A 392 -13.23 5.41 -25.57
C LEU A 392 -12.94 6.14 -26.89
N LYS A 393 -11.81 5.85 -27.56
CA LYS A 393 -11.52 6.39 -28.91
C LYS A 393 -12.54 5.94 -29.95
N LYS A 394 -12.96 4.67 -29.94
CA LYS A 394 -14.03 4.17 -30.84
C LYS A 394 -15.38 4.84 -30.57
N MET A 395 -15.58 5.34 -29.36
CA MET A 395 -16.74 6.13 -28.97
C MET A 395 -16.64 7.62 -29.36
N ASN A 396 -15.59 8.02 -30.08
CA ASN A 396 -15.30 9.39 -30.50
C ASN A 396 -14.98 10.36 -29.35
N ILE A 397 -14.57 9.82 -28.19
CA ILE A 397 -14.02 10.62 -27.08
C ILE A 397 -12.55 10.91 -27.42
N LYS A 398 -12.23 12.19 -27.58
CA LYS A 398 -10.92 12.62 -28.12
C LYS A 398 -9.88 12.85 -27.03
N THR A 399 -10.30 13.38 -25.88
CA THR A 399 -9.40 13.78 -24.80
C THR A 399 -9.44 12.73 -23.70
N ILE A 400 -8.42 11.87 -23.65
CA ILE A 400 -8.32 10.76 -22.72
C ILE A 400 -6.95 10.80 -22.03
N ILE A 401 -6.94 10.83 -20.69
CA ILE A 401 -5.72 10.90 -19.89
C ILE A 401 -5.64 9.69 -18.96
N PRO A 402 -4.68 8.78 -19.14
CA PRO A 402 -4.38 7.77 -18.13
C PRO A 402 -3.75 8.42 -16.90
N ILE A 403 -4.25 8.12 -15.70
CA ILE A 403 -3.71 8.70 -14.45
C ILE A 403 -2.23 8.31 -14.23
N MET A 404 -1.82 7.15 -14.75
CA MET A 404 -0.43 6.70 -14.65
C MET A 404 0.53 7.60 -15.45
N ASN A 405 0.06 8.24 -16.52
CA ASN A 405 0.88 9.18 -17.28
C ASN A 405 1.17 10.43 -16.46
N ILE A 406 0.18 10.92 -15.74
CA ILE A 406 0.37 11.99 -14.75
C ILE A 406 1.44 11.52 -13.75
N TYR A 407 1.28 10.36 -13.12
CA TYR A 407 2.25 9.90 -12.12
C TYR A 407 3.69 9.71 -12.65
N SER A 408 3.86 9.32 -13.91
CA SER A 408 5.18 9.07 -14.51
C SER A 408 6.07 10.30 -14.68
N ILE A 409 5.50 11.51 -14.54
CA ILE A 409 6.20 12.79 -14.77
C ILE A 409 6.69 13.39 -13.43
N LEU A 410 6.21 12.86 -12.30
CA LEU A 410 6.65 13.21 -10.94
C LEU A 410 7.98 12.54 -10.61
#